data_AF-A0A958A6V7-F1
#
_entry.id   AF-A0A958A6V7-F1
#
_cell.length_a   1.000
_cell.length_b   1.000
_cell.length_c   1.000
_cell.angle_alpha   90.00
_cell.angle_beta   90.00
_cell.angle_gamma   90.00
#
_symmetry.space_group_name_H-M   'P 1'
#
loop_
_entity.id
_entity.type
_entity.pdbx_description
1 polymer ?
#
loop_
_entity_poly.entity_id
_entity_poly.type
_entity_poly.pdbx_seq_one_letter_code
_entity_poly.pdbx_strand_id
1 'polypeptide(L)'
;FARAKLSEFADHGPGHVLRVRSFAVQLGYIMGLTPTEQHLLRSAALFHDVGNIIDRADHHITSQETVLKLTQAGELPFSTAEATLVGLLCRWHRREYDPDRGDILGDETIRTGLLASILRVADAMDIDHRRSDYTDRFAWVLRFFYPDELPFWTSLEEILGLRMHCTPQVTLQILTRDRLTDNIQITMLRRDLADTPLPWTVQENYIPQETASIPLEALAADAALSHNGSALLVFPFDPHSLVMAALSRKQLQATGYTVELLCYPDTVDAPGWLWREALAELDPAGYAHLIVLNDRPEPAIEAERLQVIGHWRSADLCVSLLNRHEANWARLPELVQLGVEVTLGGDWAYFWGTPTDQTALTWGRLAALCTRDPAQATANFIAAEQTVIEGLLKVVYDATTQAADDLTGWVALAEPILARIEANDRAYFIDQAPDFVAAYATPPDPGQVEGRVLCLTQPPSNLPQAYYWALEQAIEGQGRTPARGICFNVPYAVATWPDGDAVELLAINHWRDETATPIRLLYPTDLGPPPEGNENAIRVRLAAEQAETVVGALVAACNQ
;
A
#
# COMPACT_ATOMS: atom_id res chain seq x y z
N PHE A 1 -9.09 -1.14 -28.21
CA PHE A 1 -10.14 -1.51 -27.24
C PHE A 1 -11.47 -1.94 -27.88
N ALA A 2 -11.70 -3.25 -28.03
CA ALA A 2 -13.04 -3.80 -27.89
C ALA A 2 -13.29 -4.02 -26.39
N ARG A 3 -13.99 -3.07 -25.75
CA ARG A 3 -14.62 -3.11 -24.40
C ARG A 3 -14.26 -4.34 -23.54
N ALA A 4 -13.07 -4.31 -22.97
CA ALA A 4 -12.60 -5.33 -22.05
C ALA A 4 -11.84 -4.64 -20.91
N LYS A 5 -12.55 -4.30 -19.83
CA LYS A 5 -12.00 -3.62 -18.64
C LYS A 5 -11.45 -4.63 -17.65
N LEU A 6 -10.35 -4.37 -16.94
CA LEU A 6 -9.78 -5.29 -15.93
C LEU A 6 -10.84 -5.79 -14.91
N SER A 7 -11.80 -4.92 -14.55
CA SER A 7 -12.96 -5.22 -13.70
C SER A 7 -14.02 -6.14 -14.31
N GLU A 8 -14.03 -6.31 -15.63
CA GLU A 8 -14.95 -7.22 -16.33
C GLU A 8 -14.40 -8.66 -16.37
N PHE A 9 -13.11 -8.90 -16.11
CA PHE A 9 -12.48 -10.23 -16.27
C PHE A 9 -12.09 -10.94 -14.98
N ALA A 10 -11.98 -10.22 -13.85
CA ALA A 10 -11.71 -10.83 -12.54
C ALA A 10 -13.03 -11.15 -11.81
N ASP A 11 -13.34 -12.43 -11.61
CA ASP A 11 -14.53 -12.89 -10.86
C ASP A 11 -14.52 -12.40 -9.39
N HIS A 12 -13.33 -12.06 -8.88
CA HIS A 12 -13.09 -11.52 -7.54
C HIS A 12 -12.95 -9.98 -7.50
N GLY A 13 -13.23 -9.30 -8.61
CA GLY A 13 -13.14 -7.84 -8.74
C GLY A 13 -11.71 -7.28 -8.73
N PRO A 14 -11.54 -5.98 -8.99
CA PRO A 14 -10.22 -5.34 -9.07
C PRO A 14 -9.47 -5.31 -7.72
N GLY A 15 -10.20 -5.33 -6.59
CA GLY A 15 -9.59 -5.31 -5.26
C GLY A 15 -8.69 -6.51 -4.99
N HIS A 16 -9.10 -7.72 -5.39
CA HIS A 16 -8.31 -8.94 -5.27
C HIS A 16 -6.99 -8.81 -6.05
N VAL A 17 -7.08 -8.48 -7.34
CA VAL A 17 -5.94 -8.33 -8.24
C VAL A 17 -4.91 -7.32 -7.72
N LEU A 18 -5.38 -6.19 -7.17
CA LEU A 18 -4.49 -5.17 -6.58
C LEU A 18 -3.80 -5.65 -5.30
N ARG A 19 -4.49 -6.44 -4.46
CA ARG A 19 -3.90 -7.04 -3.24
C ARG A 19 -2.87 -8.10 -3.58
N VAL A 20 -3.17 -9.02 -4.49
CA VAL A 20 -2.23 -10.03 -4.99
C VAL A 20 -1.00 -9.35 -5.58
N ARG A 21 -1.18 -8.32 -6.42
CA ARG A 21 -0.06 -7.52 -6.93
C ARG A 21 0.78 -6.91 -5.80
N SER A 22 0.14 -6.30 -4.80
CA SER A 22 0.84 -5.67 -3.68
C SER A 22 1.72 -6.68 -2.93
N PHE A 23 1.18 -7.85 -2.61
CA PHE A 23 1.95 -8.92 -1.97
C PHE A 23 3.05 -9.46 -2.88
N ALA A 24 2.77 -9.70 -4.16
CA ALA A 24 3.75 -10.20 -5.13
C ALA A 24 4.97 -9.27 -5.24
N VAL A 25 4.76 -7.96 -5.33
CA VAL A 25 5.85 -6.98 -5.40
C VAL A 25 6.69 -6.98 -4.12
N GLN A 26 6.04 -6.97 -2.95
CA GLN A 26 6.72 -7.01 -1.65
C GLN A 26 7.58 -8.27 -1.50
N LEU A 27 7.00 -9.44 -1.80
CA LEU A 27 7.71 -10.73 -1.80
C LEU A 27 8.83 -10.75 -2.83
N GLY A 28 8.64 -10.12 -4.00
CA GLY A 28 9.67 -9.99 -5.02
C GLY A 28 10.92 -9.27 -4.51
N TYR A 29 10.75 -8.21 -3.72
CA TYR A 29 11.91 -7.50 -3.15
C TYR A 29 12.58 -8.30 -2.04
N ILE A 30 11.80 -8.99 -1.19
CA ILE A 30 12.35 -9.92 -0.19
C ILE A 30 13.21 -11.00 -0.87
N MET A 31 12.77 -11.51 -2.02
CA MET A 31 13.47 -12.56 -2.77
C MET A 31 14.57 -12.04 -3.71
N GLY A 32 14.84 -10.73 -3.68
CA GLY A 32 15.89 -10.11 -4.49
C GLY A 32 15.65 -10.24 -5.99
N LEU A 33 14.41 -10.03 -6.45
CA LEU A 33 14.09 -9.97 -7.87
C LEU A 33 14.72 -8.75 -8.55
N THR A 34 15.14 -8.92 -9.79
CA THR A 34 15.63 -7.81 -10.63
C THR A 34 14.48 -6.87 -11.05
N PRO A 35 14.77 -5.65 -11.55
CA PRO A 35 13.73 -4.76 -12.06
C PRO A 35 12.86 -5.41 -13.16
N THR A 36 13.47 -6.19 -14.06
CA THR A 36 12.77 -6.89 -15.15
C THR A 36 11.85 -7.99 -14.58
N GLU A 37 12.36 -8.79 -13.65
CA GLU A 37 11.56 -9.81 -12.95
C GLU A 37 10.39 -9.20 -12.18
N GLN A 38 10.61 -8.06 -11.50
CA GLN A 38 9.55 -7.33 -10.81
C GLN A 38 8.49 -6.81 -11.78
N HIS A 39 8.88 -6.33 -12.95
CA HIS A 39 7.95 -5.90 -14.00
C HIS A 39 7.09 -7.07 -14.51
N LEU A 40 7.70 -8.22 -14.79
CA LEU A 40 6.99 -9.42 -15.24
C LEU A 40 6.03 -9.95 -14.18
N LEU A 41 6.47 -10.03 -12.92
CA LEU A 41 5.65 -10.48 -11.79
C LEU A 41 4.46 -9.55 -11.53
N ARG A 42 4.69 -8.23 -11.58
CA ARG A 42 3.63 -7.22 -11.45
C ARG A 42 2.56 -7.39 -12.54
N SER A 43 3.01 -7.55 -13.78
CA SER A 43 2.13 -7.76 -14.92
C SER A 43 1.35 -9.06 -14.77
N ALA A 44 2.01 -10.16 -14.42
CA ALA A 44 1.35 -11.45 -14.19
C ALA A 44 0.31 -11.37 -13.07
N ALA A 45 0.60 -10.71 -11.95
CA ALA A 45 -0.36 -10.52 -10.88
C ALA A 45 -1.63 -9.77 -11.33
N LEU A 46 -1.49 -8.77 -12.21
CA LEU A 46 -2.62 -8.03 -12.79
C LEU A 46 -3.51 -8.89 -13.71
N PHE A 47 -2.94 -9.89 -14.40
CA PHE A 47 -3.62 -10.68 -15.42
C PHE A 47 -3.91 -12.13 -15.04
N HIS A 48 -3.42 -12.63 -13.89
CA HIS A 48 -3.44 -14.06 -13.57
C HIS A 48 -4.84 -14.69 -13.61
N ASP A 49 -5.85 -13.89 -13.29
CA ASP A 49 -7.23 -14.29 -13.11
C ASP A 49 -8.20 -13.79 -14.21
N VAL A 50 -7.66 -13.16 -15.26
CA VAL A 50 -8.45 -12.56 -16.36
C VAL A 50 -9.29 -13.60 -17.13
N GLY A 51 -8.95 -14.89 -17.01
CA GLY A 51 -9.66 -15.99 -17.67
C GLY A 51 -10.95 -16.43 -16.97
N ASN A 52 -11.21 -15.99 -15.73
CA ASN A 52 -12.33 -16.51 -14.94
C ASN A 52 -13.71 -16.22 -15.56
N ILE A 53 -13.87 -15.11 -16.28
CA ILE A 53 -15.14 -14.79 -16.97
C ILE A 53 -15.49 -15.80 -18.08
N ILE A 54 -14.50 -16.45 -18.68
CA ILE A 54 -14.71 -17.42 -19.77
C ILE A 54 -14.87 -18.83 -19.20
N ASP A 55 -13.92 -19.25 -18.37
CA ASP A 55 -13.89 -20.58 -17.79
C ASP A 55 -13.20 -20.55 -16.42
N ARG A 56 -13.96 -20.72 -15.35
CA ARG A 56 -13.43 -20.74 -13.98
C ARG A 56 -12.58 -21.98 -13.68
N ALA A 57 -12.85 -23.12 -14.31
CA ALA A 57 -12.10 -24.35 -14.05
C ALA A 57 -10.68 -24.24 -14.62
N ASP A 58 -10.58 -23.77 -15.87
CA ASP A 58 -9.34 -23.65 -16.62
C ASP A 58 -8.89 -22.19 -16.86
N HIS A 59 -9.27 -21.27 -15.97
CA HIS A 59 -9.01 -19.82 -16.11
C HIS A 59 -7.52 -19.49 -16.32
N HIS A 60 -6.61 -20.23 -15.70
CA HIS A 60 -5.16 -20.05 -15.85
C HIS A 60 -4.69 -20.27 -17.30
N ILE A 61 -5.30 -21.21 -18.04
CA ILE A 61 -5.03 -21.44 -19.47
C ILE A 61 -5.60 -20.28 -20.28
N THR A 62 -6.84 -19.92 -20.02
CA THR A 62 -7.49 -18.79 -20.70
C THR A 62 -6.75 -17.48 -20.44
N SER A 63 -6.25 -17.24 -19.23
CA SER A 63 -5.52 -16.04 -18.86
C SER A 63 -4.22 -15.91 -19.65
N GLN A 64 -3.48 -17.01 -19.79
CA GLN A 64 -2.33 -17.09 -20.69
C GLN A 64 -2.71 -16.71 -22.13
N GLU A 65 -3.76 -17.33 -22.68
CA GLU A 65 -4.20 -17.05 -24.05
C GLU A 65 -4.64 -15.60 -24.23
N THR A 66 -5.32 -15.02 -23.24
CA THR A 66 -5.78 -13.63 -23.26
C THR A 66 -4.61 -12.66 -23.34
N VAL A 67 -3.58 -12.82 -22.48
CA VAL A 67 -2.37 -11.98 -22.51
C VAL A 67 -1.71 -12.03 -23.90
N LEU A 68 -1.55 -13.24 -24.46
CA LEU A 68 -0.94 -13.42 -25.78
C LEU A 68 -1.77 -12.77 -26.91
N LYS A 69 -3.08 -13.00 -26.92
CA LYS A 69 -3.99 -12.47 -27.96
C LYS A 69 -4.08 -10.94 -27.91
N LEU A 70 -4.18 -10.36 -26.71
CA LEU A 70 -4.23 -8.90 -26.54
C LEU A 70 -2.91 -8.24 -26.94
N THR A 71 -1.78 -8.86 -26.60
CA THR A 71 -0.46 -8.37 -27.07
C THR A 71 -0.37 -8.42 -28.60
N GLN A 72 -0.78 -9.53 -29.23
CA GLN A 72 -0.77 -9.67 -30.68
C GLN A 72 -1.67 -8.63 -31.38
N ALA A 73 -2.78 -8.24 -30.74
CA ALA A 73 -3.68 -7.19 -31.22
C ALA A 73 -3.14 -5.76 -31.00
N GLY A 74 -1.99 -5.59 -30.33
CA GLY A 74 -1.43 -4.29 -29.95
C GLY A 74 -2.17 -3.61 -28.80
N GLU A 75 -3.00 -4.34 -28.06
CA GLU A 75 -3.80 -3.82 -26.94
C GLU A 75 -3.03 -3.89 -25.61
N LEU A 76 -1.97 -4.70 -25.53
CA LEU A 76 -1.01 -4.69 -24.44
C LEU A 76 0.36 -4.26 -24.96
N PRO A 77 1.07 -3.36 -24.27
CA PRO A 77 2.36 -2.82 -24.71
C PRO A 77 3.53 -3.79 -24.45
N PHE A 78 3.31 -5.10 -24.56
CA PHE A 78 4.35 -6.11 -24.36
C PHE A 78 5.01 -6.49 -25.69
N SER A 79 6.30 -6.82 -25.63
CA SER A 79 6.91 -7.63 -26.68
C SER A 79 6.33 -9.06 -26.67
N THR A 80 6.51 -9.78 -27.78
CA THR A 80 6.09 -11.19 -27.86
C THR A 80 6.77 -12.07 -26.79
N ALA A 81 8.03 -11.77 -26.46
CA ALA A 81 8.78 -12.51 -25.44
C ALA A 81 8.23 -12.22 -24.03
N GLU A 82 7.99 -10.96 -23.69
CA GLU A 82 7.37 -10.58 -22.41
C GLU A 82 5.98 -11.19 -22.26
N ALA A 83 5.13 -11.08 -23.29
CA ALA A 83 3.79 -11.66 -23.25
C ALA A 83 3.81 -13.19 -23.08
N THR A 84 4.82 -13.87 -23.62
CA THR A 84 5.01 -15.31 -23.42
C THR A 84 5.33 -15.63 -21.96
N LEU A 85 6.21 -14.86 -21.32
CA LEU A 85 6.56 -15.04 -19.91
C LEU A 85 5.40 -14.66 -18.99
N VAL A 86 4.79 -13.49 -19.17
CA VAL A 86 3.61 -13.05 -18.40
C VAL A 86 2.48 -14.08 -18.54
N GLY A 87 2.18 -14.52 -19.76
CA GLY A 87 1.17 -15.55 -20.00
C GLY A 87 1.52 -16.89 -19.33
N LEU A 88 2.79 -17.29 -19.33
CA LEU A 88 3.24 -18.51 -18.63
C LEU A 88 3.06 -18.38 -17.12
N LEU A 89 3.38 -17.23 -16.52
CA LEU A 89 3.15 -16.96 -15.10
C LEU A 89 1.65 -17.02 -14.77
N CYS A 90 0.79 -16.45 -15.63
CA CYS A 90 -0.66 -16.59 -15.50
C CYS A 90 -1.11 -18.05 -15.58
N ARG A 91 -0.44 -18.90 -16.35
CA ARG A 91 -0.74 -20.34 -16.37
C ARG A 91 -0.29 -21.03 -15.08
N TRP A 92 0.88 -20.65 -14.57
CA TRP A 92 1.59 -21.33 -13.48
C TRP A 92 1.25 -20.85 -12.07
N HIS A 93 0.43 -19.81 -11.94
CA HIS A 93 -0.11 -19.39 -10.64
C HIS A 93 -0.97 -20.48 -9.96
N ARG A 94 -1.35 -21.54 -10.67
CA ARG A 94 -1.99 -22.73 -10.10
C ARG A 94 -1.64 -24.00 -10.87
N ARG A 95 -1.90 -25.15 -10.25
CA ARG A 95 -1.58 -26.50 -10.79
C ARG A 95 -0.08 -26.69 -11.02
N GLU A 96 0.29 -27.52 -12.00
CA GLU A 96 1.66 -27.92 -12.31
C GLU A 96 2.49 -26.75 -12.87
N TYR A 97 3.68 -26.57 -12.32
CA TYR A 97 4.69 -25.59 -12.74
C TYR A 97 6.09 -26.15 -12.43
N ASP A 98 7.12 -25.55 -13.02
CA ASP A 98 8.52 -25.89 -12.74
C ASP A 98 9.15 -24.78 -11.88
N PRO A 99 9.44 -25.02 -10.58
CA PRO A 99 10.01 -24.01 -9.69
C PRO A 99 11.47 -23.65 -10.04
N ASP A 100 12.18 -24.51 -10.76
CA ASP A 100 13.59 -24.31 -11.11
C ASP A 100 13.77 -23.71 -12.52
N ARG A 101 12.68 -23.45 -13.23
CA ARG A 101 12.75 -22.91 -14.60
C ARG A 101 13.36 -21.50 -14.62
N GLY A 102 14.37 -21.36 -15.47
CA GLY A 102 14.84 -20.07 -15.97
C GLY A 102 14.51 -19.89 -17.45
N ASP A 103 14.18 -18.66 -17.85
CA ASP A 103 14.02 -18.27 -19.25
C ASP A 103 14.92 -17.08 -19.57
N ILE A 104 15.15 -16.79 -20.85
CA ILE A 104 15.94 -15.64 -21.30
C ILE A 104 15.02 -14.58 -21.88
N LEU A 105 15.16 -13.33 -21.40
CA LEU A 105 14.49 -12.16 -21.96
C LEU A 105 15.54 -11.09 -22.28
N GLY A 106 15.77 -10.86 -23.58
CA GLY A 106 16.91 -10.05 -24.01
C GLY A 106 18.24 -10.71 -23.60
N ASP A 107 19.05 -10.00 -22.81
CA ASP A 107 20.33 -10.49 -22.28
C ASP A 107 20.23 -10.95 -20.81
N GLU A 108 19.03 -10.97 -20.24
CA GLU A 108 18.80 -11.27 -18.82
C GLU A 108 18.22 -12.68 -18.62
N THR A 109 18.69 -13.37 -17.57
CA THR A 109 18.08 -14.62 -17.12
C THR A 109 16.96 -14.32 -16.13
N ILE A 110 15.75 -14.73 -16.49
CA ILE A 110 14.53 -14.58 -15.70
C ILE A 110 14.28 -15.86 -14.92
N ARG A 111 14.17 -15.79 -13.59
CA ARG A 111 13.86 -16.93 -12.71
C ARG A 111 12.36 -17.23 -12.72
N THR A 112 11.82 -17.62 -13.87
CA THR A 112 10.37 -17.81 -14.09
C THR A 112 9.71 -18.73 -13.05
N GLY A 113 10.38 -19.81 -12.63
CA GLY A 113 9.87 -20.71 -11.59
C GLY A 113 9.75 -20.04 -10.20
N LEU A 114 10.69 -19.16 -9.85
CA LEU A 114 10.61 -18.32 -8.66
C LEU A 114 9.47 -17.30 -8.75
N LEU A 115 9.31 -16.64 -9.92
CA LEU A 115 8.21 -15.69 -10.14
C LEU A 115 6.84 -16.38 -9.99
N ALA A 116 6.69 -17.58 -10.56
CA ALA A 116 5.48 -18.38 -10.39
C ALA A 116 5.25 -18.76 -8.92
N SER A 117 6.31 -19.16 -8.20
CA SER A 117 6.23 -19.47 -6.76
C SER A 117 5.76 -18.26 -5.96
N ILE A 118 6.31 -17.07 -6.21
CA ILE A 118 5.93 -15.84 -5.52
C ILE A 118 4.47 -15.47 -5.84
N LEU A 119 4.05 -15.58 -7.11
CA LEU A 119 2.67 -15.28 -7.49
C LEU A 119 1.66 -16.20 -6.80
N ARG A 120 1.98 -17.49 -6.65
CA ARG A 120 1.15 -18.45 -5.90
C ARG A 120 1.00 -18.05 -4.43
N VAL A 121 2.12 -17.68 -3.79
CA VAL A 121 2.12 -17.21 -2.40
C VAL A 121 1.27 -15.94 -2.27
N ALA A 122 1.47 -14.98 -3.17
CA ALA A 122 0.76 -13.71 -3.16
C ALA A 122 -0.76 -13.88 -3.35
N ASP A 123 -1.18 -14.79 -4.24
CA ASP A 123 -2.58 -15.16 -4.43
C ASP A 123 -3.18 -15.81 -3.17
N ALA A 124 -2.47 -16.78 -2.60
CA ALA A 124 -2.86 -17.45 -1.36
C ALA A 124 -2.89 -16.52 -0.13
N MET A 125 -2.18 -15.39 -0.15
CA MET A 125 -2.22 -14.39 0.91
C MET A 125 -3.49 -13.53 0.91
N ASP A 126 -4.29 -13.52 -0.16
CA ASP A 126 -5.56 -12.81 -0.20
C ASP A 126 -6.70 -13.62 0.45
N ILE A 127 -6.63 -13.76 1.77
CA ILE A 127 -7.54 -14.63 2.57
C ILE A 127 -8.29 -13.89 3.68
N ASP A 128 -8.35 -12.55 3.63
CA ASP A 128 -9.00 -11.79 4.69
C ASP A 128 -10.41 -11.30 4.34
N HIS A 129 -11.06 -10.66 5.31
CA HIS A 129 -12.42 -10.14 5.20
C HIS A 129 -12.64 -9.24 3.98
N ARG A 130 -11.59 -8.64 3.39
CA ARG A 130 -11.70 -7.80 2.18
C ARG A 130 -11.97 -8.62 0.91
N ARG A 131 -11.90 -9.95 1.00
CA ARG A 131 -12.36 -10.90 -0.02
C ARG A 131 -13.81 -11.36 0.21
N SER A 132 -14.40 -11.03 1.36
CA SER A 132 -15.81 -11.26 1.64
C SER A 132 -16.66 -10.09 1.12
N ASP A 133 -17.31 -10.27 -0.02
CA ASP A 133 -18.31 -9.33 -0.56
C ASP A 133 -19.75 -9.68 -0.09
N TYR A 134 -19.90 -10.37 1.04
CA TYR A 134 -21.20 -10.88 1.47
C TYR A 134 -22.04 -9.82 2.15
N THR A 135 -22.97 -9.25 1.39
CA THR A 135 -24.13 -8.61 2.00
C THR A 135 -24.91 -9.61 2.86
N ASP A 136 -25.64 -9.14 3.88
CA ASP A 136 -26.54 -9.97 4.71
C ASP A 136 -27.46 -10.87 3.86
N ARG A 137 -27.88 -10.34 2.70
CA ARG A 137 -28.70 -11.05 1.72
C ARG A 137 -27.97 -12.24 1.11
N PHE A 138 -26.69 -12.11 0.74
CA PHE A 138 -25.91 -13.20 0.18
C PHE A 138 -25.57 -14.25 1.26
N ALA A 139 -25.25 -13.82 2.47
CA ALA A 139 -25.06 -14.73 3.60
C ALA A 139 -26.33 -15.55 3.91
N TRP A 140 -27.52 -14.96 3.75
CA TRP A 140 -28.78 -15.71 3.83
C TRP A 140 -28.92 -16.76 2.70
N VAL A 141 -28.57 -16.42 1.46
CA VAL A 141 -28.60 -17.36 0.32
C VAL A 141 -27.66 -18.54 0.55
N LEU A 142 -26.42 -18.29 0.97
CA LEU A 142 -25.45 -19.36 1.28
C LEU A 142 -25.97 -20.26 2.39
N ARG A 143 -26.47 -19.69 3.49
CA ARG A 143 -27.05 -20.47 4.60
C ARG A 143 -28.21 -21.37 4.15
N PHE A 144 -29.03 -20.89 3.22
CA PHE A 144 -30.22 -21.60 2.77
C PHE A 144 -29.92 -22.68 1.73
N PHE A 145 -29.10 -22.37 0.72
CA PHE A 145 -28.86 -23.25 -0.43
C PHE A 145 -27.56 -24.04 -0.36
N TYR A 146 -26.54 -23.51 0.32
CA TYR A 146 -25.17 -24.06 0.35
C TYR A 146 -24.61 -24.12 1.79
N PRO A 147 -25.32 -24.76 2.74
CA PRO A 147 -24.90 -24.77 4.15
C PRO A 147 -23.52 -25.41 4.34
N ASP A 148 -23.14 -26.36 3.49
CA ASP A 148 -21.84 -27.05 3.56
C ASP A 148 -20.69 -26.19 3.01
N GLU A 149 -20.97 -25.22 2.13
CA GLU A 149 -19.97 -24.30 1.58
C GLU A 149 -19.84 -23.02 2.43
N LEU A 150 -20.82 -22.74 3.29
CA LEU A 150 -20.83 -21.55 4.14
C LEU A 150 -19.51 -21.34 4.91
N PRO A 151 -18.87 -22.37 5.52
CA PRO A 151 -17.61 -22.18 6.25
C PRO A 151 -16.47 -21.66 5.38
N PHE A 152 -16.42 -22.02 4.09
CA PHE A 152 -15.42 -21.51 3.16
C PHE A 152 -15.51 -19.99 3.02
N TRP A 153 -16.73 -19.46 3.05
CA TRP A 153 -17.02 -18.05 2.87
C TRP A 153 -16.90 -17.26 4.19
N THR A 154 -17.50 -17.76 5.28
CA THR A 154 -17.52 -17.03 6.57
C THR A 154 -16.16 -17.01 7.27
N SER A 155 -15.28 -17.97 7.00
CA SER A 155 -13.93 -18.02 7.58
C SER A 155 -13.00 -16.87 7.13
N LEU A 156 -13.28 -16.25 5.97
CA LEU A 156 -12.58 -15.04 5.53
C LEU A 156 -12.84 -13.86 6.50
N GLU A 157 -14.06 -13.77 7.05
CA GLU A 157 -14.45 -12.67 7.95
C GLU A 157 -13.76 -12.73 9.32
N GLU A 158 -13.21 -13.90 9.68
CA GLU A 158 -12.44 -14.12 10.89
C GLU A 158 -11.00 -13.61 10.77
N ILE A 159 -10.53 -13.36 9.53
CA ILE A 159 -9.19 -12.87 9.23
C ILE A 159 -9.30 -11.37 8.92
N LEU A 160 -8.63 -10.58 9.74
CA LEU A 160 -8.66 -9.11 9.70
C LEU A 160 -7.62 -8.55 8.74
N GLY A 161 -6.54 -9.30 8.51
CA GLY A 161 -5.57 -9.00 7.47
C GLY A 161 -4.24 -9.70 7.68
N LEU A 162 -3.31 -9.47 6.75
CA LEU A 162 -1.97 -10.06 6.78
C LEU A 162 -0.90 -8.98 6.69
N ARG A 163 0.24 -9.25 7.31
CA ARG A 163 1.49 -8.50 7.11
C ARG A 163 2.70 -9.42 7.16
N MET A 164 3.82 -8.96 6.62
CA MET A 164 5.10 -9.65 6.62
C MET A 164 6.02 -8.99 7.64
N HIS A 165 6.53 -9.79 8.57
CA HIS A 165 7.61 -9.40 9.45
C HIS A 165 8.91 -10.01 8.93
N CYS A 166 9.79 -9.16 8.41
CA CYS A 166 11.02 -9.52 7.74
C CYS A 166 12.18 -9.41 8.72
N THR A 167 12.72 -10.56 9.09
CA THR A 167 14.00 -10.73 9.78
C THR A 167 14.84 -11.70 8.92
N PRO A 168 15.99 -12.23 9.37
CA PRO A 168 16.64 -13.35 8.67
C PRO A 168 15.69 -14.53 8.39
N GLN A 169 14.58 -14.65 9.14
CA GLN A 169 13.43 -15.47 8.79
C GLN A 169 12.20 -14.59 8.52
N VAL A 170 11.53 -14.80 7.38
CA VAL A 170 10.30 -14.09 7.04
C VAL A 170 9.11 -14.76 7.69
N THR A 171 8.34 -13.98 8.46
CA THR A 171 7.12 -14.46 9.13
C THR A 171 5.90 -13.75 8.54
N LEU A 172 4.96 -14.54 8.02
CA LEU A 172 3.63 -14.09 7.63
C LEU A 172 2.75 -14.05 8.89
N GLN A 173 2.38 -12.85 9.30
CA GLN A 173 1.52 -12.62 10.45
C GLN A 173 0.07 -12.46 9.97
N ILE A 174 -0.79 -13.37 10.42
CA ILE A 174 -2.22 -13.39 10.14
C ILE A 174 -2.93 -12.81 11.36
N LEU A 175 -3.64 -11.70 11.17
CA LEU A 175 -4.40 -11.05 12.24
C LEU A 175 -5.82 -11.61 12.24
N THR A 176 -6.26 -12.19 13.36
CA THR A 176 -7.57 -12.87 13.45
C THR A 176 -8.46 -12.20 14.49
N ARG A 177 -9.78 -12.29 14.33
CA ARG A 177 -10.76 -11.71 15.28
C ARG A 177 -10.78 -12.44 16.62
N ASP A 178 -10.51 -13.73 16.61
CA ASP A 178 -10.53 -14.59 17.79
C ASP A 178 -9.43 -15.64 17.69
N ARG A 179 -9.23 -16.42 18.76
CA ARG A 179 -8.35 -17.60 18.69
C ARG A 179 -9.03 -18.66 17.83
N LEU A 180 -8.56 -18.79 16.60
CA LEU A 180 -9.08 -19.76 15.65
C LEU A 180 -8.43 -21.12 15.89
N THR A 181 -9.22 -22.19 15.79
CA THR A 181 -8.73 -23.57 15.91
C THR A 181 -8.78 -24.28 14.57
N ASP A 182 -9.82 -24.04 13.77
CA ASP A 182 -10.06 -24.69 12.48
C ASP A 182 -10.53 -23.68 11.41
N ASN A 183 -9.63 -22.79 10.95
CA ASN A 183 -9.92 -21.89 9.83
C ASN A 183 -9.43 -22.50 8.50
N ILE A 184 -10.36 -22.74 7.57
CA ILE A 184 -10.09 -23.39 6.29
C ILE A 184 -9.17 -22.54 5.39
N GLN A 185 -9.28 -21.22 5.43
CA GLN A 185 -8.46 -20.32 4.59
C GLN A 185 -7.00 -20.31 5.05
N ILE A 186 -6.77 -20.29 6.37
CA ILE A 186 -5.41 -20.44 6.95
C ILE A 186 -4.82 -21.81 6.61
N THR A 187 -5.65 -22.86 6.65
CA THR A 187 -5.22 -24.22 6.28
C THR A 187 -4.82 -24.31 4.81
N MET A 188 -5.60 -23.69 3.93
CA MET A 188 -5.29 -23.61 2.49
C MET A 188 -4.01 -22.81 2.24
N LEU A 189 -3.86 -21.64 2.86
CA LEU A 189 -2.62 -20.85 2.79
C LEU A 189 -1.41 -21.71 3.20
N ARG A 190 -1.45 -22.38 4.34
CA ARG A 190 -0.34 -23.24 4.80
C ARG A 190 0.03 -24.33 3.78
N ARG A 191 -0.97 -24.96 3.15
CA ARG A 191 -0.75 -25.95 2.10
C ARG A 191 -0.09 -25.30 0.88
N ASP A 192 -0.63 -24.18 0.42
CA ASP A 192 -0.17 -23.52 -0.79
C ASP A 192 1.26 -22.96 -0.61
N LEU A 193 1.62 -22.50 0.59
CA LEU A 193 3.00 -22.13 0.95
C LEU A 193 3.95 -23.34 0.94
N ALA A 194 3.50 -24.50 1.44
CA ALA A 194 4.30 -25.73 1.46
C ALA A 194 4.59 -26.31 0.06
N ASP A 195 3.77 -25.94 -0.94
CA ASP A 195 3.95 -26.29 -2.35
C ASP A 195 4.94 -25.34 -3.07
N THR A 196 5.59 -24.44 -2.34
CA THR A 196 6.63 -23.53 -2.86
C THR A 196 7.99 -23.82 -2.24
N PRO A 197 9.11 -23.56 -2.94
CA PRO A 197 10.46 -23.82 -2.41
C PRO A 197 10.91 -22.80 -1.34
N LEU A 198 10.03 -21.90 -0.91
CA LEU A 198 10.37 -20.75 -0.07
C LEU A 198 10.05 -21.06 1.41
N PRO A 199 10.98 -20.78 2.35
CA PRO A 199 10.81 -21.11 3.76
C PRO A 199 9.93 -20.05 4.47
N TRP A 200 8.62 -20.29 4.49
CA TRP A 200 7.66 -19.41 5.16
C TRP A 200 7.38 -19.83 6.60
N THR A 201 7.42 -18.88 7.52
CA THR A 201 6.84 -19.05 8.86
C THR A 201 5.47 -18.38 8.89
N VAL A 202 4.44 -19.07 9.39
CA VAL A 202 3.10 -18.50 9.56
C VAL A 202 2.80 -18.36 11.04
N GLN A 203 2.47 -17.14 11.47
CA GLN A 203 2.09 -16.82 12.83
C GLN A 203 0.67 -16.25 12.86
N GLU A 204 -0.18 -16.80 13.72
CA GLU A 204 -1.53 -16.29 13.95
C GLU A 204 -1.52 -15.37 15.19
N ASN A 205 -2.02 -14.15 15.03
CA ASN A 205 -2.12 -13.14 16.06
C ASN A 205 -3.59 -12.78 16.26
N TYR A 206 -4.18 -13.25 17.37
CA TYR A 206 -5.57 -12.96 17.68
C TYR A 206 -5.74 -11.55 18.26
N ILE A 207 -6.81 -10.86 17.84
CA ILE A 207 -7.12 -9.49 18.22
C ILE A 207 -8.39 -9.49 19.07
N PRO A 208 -8.29 -9.22 20.39
CA PRO A 208 -9.43 -9.29 21.30
C PRO A 208 -10.58 -8.37 20.89
N GLN A 209 -11.83 -8.81 21.11
CA GLN A 209 -13.01 -7.94 20.99
C GLN A 209 -13.07 -6.90 22.12
N GLU A 210 -13.64 -5.73 21.84
CA GLU A 210 -13.65 -4.55 22.75
C GLU A 210 -14.24 -4.80 24.15
N THR A 211 -15.07 -5.82 24.33
CA THR A 211 -15.66 -6.19 25.63
C THR A 211 -14.72 -6.94 26.56
N ALA A 212 -13.60 -7.44 26.04
CA ALA A 212 -12.52 -8.03 26.79
C ALA A 212 -11.32 -7.09 26.72
N SER A 213 -11.34 -6.02 27.51
CA SER A 213 -10.12 -5.27 27.79
C SER A 213 -9.10 -6.26 28.35
N ILE A 214 -8.12 -6.64 27.54
CA ILE A 214 -6.94 -7.32 28.07
C ILE A 214 -6.29 -6.30 28.99
N PRO A 215 -6.15 -6.58 30.31
CA PRO A 215 -5.36 -5.71 31.18
C PRO A 215 -4.01 -5.47 30.51
N LEU A 216 -3.49 -4.25 30.50
CA LEU A 216 -2.14 -3.96 29.99
C LEU A 216 -1.09 -4.96 30.54
N GLU A 217 -1.31 -5.43 31.77
CA GLU A 217 -0.54 -6.48 32.47
C GLU A 217 -0.58 -7.87 31.81
N ALA A 218 -1.63 -8.21 31.09
CA ALA A 218 -1.79 -9.48 30.38
C ALA A 218 -1.22 -9.44 28.94
N LEU A 219 -1.12 -8.25 28.32
CA LEU A 219 -0.29 -8.06 27.10
C LEU A 219 1.20 -8.27 27.41
N ALA A 220 1.62 -7.97 28.65
CA ALA A 220 2.96 -8.26 29.15
C ALA A 220 3.21 -9.75 29.46
N ALA A 221 2.18 -10.62 29.46
CA ALA A 221 2.33 -12.04 29.78
C ALA A 221 2.72 -12.90 28.56
N ASP A 222 2.35 -12.50 27.34
CA ASP A 222 2.84 -13.13 26.08
C ASP A 222 4.15 -12.48 25.59
N ALA A 223 4.46 -11.26 26.03
CA ALA A 223 5.77 -10.65 25.88
C ALA A 223 6.68 -11.14 27.03
N ALA A 224 7.34 -12.28 26.85
CA ALA A 224 8.29 -12.85 27.82
C ALA A 224 9.52 -11.96 28.15
N LEU A 225 9.51 -10.68 27.80
CA LEU A 225 10.55 -9.69 28.08
C LEU A 225 9.86 -8.34 28.40
N SER A 226 9.71 -7.99 29.68
CA SER A 226 9.51 -6.57 30.03
C SER A 226 10.78 -5.84 29.61
N HIS A 227 10.69 -4.99 28.59
CA HIS A 227 11.84 -4.21 28.17
C HIS A 227 11.92 -2.96 29.06
N ASN A 228 12.96 -2.89 29.89
CA ASN A 228 13.31 -1.65 30.60
C ASN A 228 14.24 -0.85 29.68
N GLY A 229 13.77 0.27 29.12
CA GLY A 229 14.59 1.13 28.26
C GLY A 229 13.78 2.23 27.58
N SER A 230 14.48 3.13 26.89
CA SER A 230 13.85 4.16 26.05
C SER A 230 13.74 3.67 24.60
N ALA A 231 12.63 3.97 23.94
CA ALA A 231 12.44 3.74 22.52
C ALA A 231 12.34 5.09 21.80
N LEU A 232 13.10 5.28 20.72
CA LEU A 232 12.99 6.45 19.86
C LEU A 232 12.01 6.13 18.73
N LEU A 233 10.88 6.85 18.69
CA LEU A 233 9.85 6.73 17.67
C LEU A 233 9.94 7.90 16.69
N VAL A 234 10.43 7.59 15.49
CA VAL A 234 10.71 8.54 14.40
C VAL A 234 9.60 8.48 13.36
N PHE A 235 9.02 9.62 12.99
CA PHE A 235 7.96 9.66 11.99
C PHE A 235 7.80 11.06 11.35
N PRO A 236 7.47 11.15 10.05
CA PRO A 236 7.11 12.42 9.43
C PRO A 236 5.74 12.91 9.89
N PHE A 237 5.54 14.23 9.84
CA PHE A 237 4.28 14.89 10.16
C PHE A 237 3.29 14.75 8.98
N ASP A 238 2.76 13.55 8.79
CA ASP A 238 1.69 13.26 7.83
C ASP A 238 0.55 12.45 8.49
N PRO A 239 -0.68 12.51 7.94
CA PRO A 239 -1.86 11.91 8.57
C PRO A 239 -1.71 10.41 8.88
N HIS A 240 -1.08 9.66 7.99
CA HIS A 240 -0.91 8.23 8.17
C HIS A 240 0.17 7.94 9.21
N SER A 241 1.32 8.62 9.11
CA SER A 241 2.41 8.46 10.07
C SER A 241 2.02 8.85 11.50
N LEU A 242 1.18 9.88 11.67
CA LEU A 242 0.63 10.26 12.99
C LEU A 242 -0.24 9.15 13.59
N VAL A 243 -1.10 8.51 12.78
CA VAL A 243 -1.87 7.36 13.26
C VAL A 243 -0.95 6.18 13.60
N MET A 244 -0.01 5.84 12.72
CA MET A 244 0.93 4.75 12.99
C MET A 244 1.80 5.02 14.22
N ALA A 245 2.17 6.28 14.46
CA ALA A 245 2.92 6.71 15.63
C ALA A 245 2.10 6.56 16.92
N ALA A 246 0.83 6.97 16.92
CA ALA A 246 -0.08 6.78 18.05
C ALA A 246 -0.25 5.29 18.40
N LEU A 247 -0.46 4.44 17.38
CA LEU A 247 -0.58 3.00 17.57
C LEU A 247 0.71 2.37 18.09
N SER A 248 1.86 2.76 17.53
CA SER A 248 3.19 2.27 17.95
C SER A 248 3.54 2.72 19.37
N ARG A 249 3.29 4.00 19.70
CA ARG A 249 3.56 4.57 21.02
C ARG A 249 2.76 3.86 22.12
N LYS A 250 1.46 3.65 21.90
CA LYS A 250 0.60 2.90 22.82
C LYS A 250 1.14 1.49 23.08
N GLN A 251 1.65 0.81 22.06
CA GLN A 251 2.19 -0.55 22.18
C GLN A 251 3.58 -0.61 22.83
N LEU A 252 4.46 0.34 22.50
CA LEU A 252 5.77 0.49 23.14
C LEU A 252 5.60 0.77 24.65
N GLN A 253 4.69 1.68 25.01
CA GLN A 253 4.39 1.96 26.43
C GLN A 253 3.79 0.74 27.14
N ALA A 254 2.89 0.00 26.47
CA ALA A 254 2.31 -1.22 27.00
C ALA A 254 3.35 -2.33 27.27
N THR A 255 4.46 -2.33 26.53
CA THR A 255 5.57 -3.28 26.67
C THR A 255 6.68 -2.81 27.62
N GLY A 256 6.53 -1.63 28.23
CA GLY A 256 7.41 -1.10 29.27
C GLY A 256 8.40 -0.02 28.81
N TYR A 257 8.41 0.35 27.53
CA TYR A 257 9.31 1.38 27.03
C TYR A 257 8.88 2.79 27.47
N THR A 258 9.86 3.63 27.79
CA THR A 258 9.68 5.08 27.75
C THR A 258 9.82 5.54 26.30
N VAL A 259 8.80 6.15 25.73
CA VAL A 259 8.81 6.54 24.31
C VAL A 259 9.21 7.99 24.16
N GLU A 260 10.28 8.24 23.40
CA GLU A 260 10.69 9.55 22.93
C GLU A 260 10.24 9.73 21.47
N LEU A 261 9.78 10.92 21.12
CA LEU A 261 9.27 11.23 19.79
C LEU A 261 10.26 12.07 19.01
N LEU A 262 10.53 11.68 17.77
CA LEU A 262 11.20 12.52 16.77
C LEU A 262 10.23 12.70 15.61
N CYS A 263 9.54 13.84 15.62
CA CYS A 263 8.61 14.22 14.55
C CYS A 263 9.23 15.31 13.68
N TYR A 264 9.13 15.18 12.36
CA TYR A 264 9.77 16.09 11.41
C TYR A 264 8.80 16.43 10.25
N PRO A 265 9.00 17.55 9.54
CA PRO A 265 8.05 17.97 8.50
C PRO A 265 7.98 16.96 7.34
N ASP A 266 6.78 16.77 6.81
CA ASP A 266 6.58 16.05 5.55
C ASP A 266 7.00 16.92 4.35
N THR A 267 8.31 16.91 4.04
CA THR A 267 8.90 17.58 2.87
C THR A 267 9.77 16.61 2.06
N VAL A 268 10.15 17.03 0.85
CA VAL A 268 11.00 16.25 -0.06
C VAL A 268 12.40 16.07 0.52
N ASP A 269 12.98 17.11 1.13
CA ASP A 269 14.35 17.09 1.65
C ASP A 269 14.48 16.48 3.06
N ALA A 270 13.36 16.33 3.77
CA ALA A 270 13.33 15.83 5.14
C ALA A 270 14.02 14.46 5.36
N PRO A 271 13.93 13.47 4.46
CA PRO A 271 14.63 12.20 4.62
C PRO A 271 16.15 12.37 4.62
N GLY A 272 16.65 13.28 3.78
CA GLY A 272 18.07 13.63 3.69
C GLY A 272 18.60 14.21 4.99
N TRP A 273 17.84 15.12 5.61
CA TRP A 273 18.13 15.72 6.92
C TRP A 273 18.03 14.68 8.05
N LEU A 274 16.95 13.88 8.07
CA LEU A 274 16.71 12.88 9.12
C LEU A 274 17.92 11.95 9.29
N TRP A 275 18.39 11.38 8.18
CA TRP A 275 19.43 10.37 8.23
C TRP A 275 20.84 10.97 8.38
N ARG A 276 21.17 12.08 7.71
CA ARG A 276 22.53 12.65 7.75
C ARG A 276 22.81 13.54 8.95
N GLU A 277 21.78 14.11 9.55
CA GLU A 277 21.91 15.07 10.65
C GLU A 277 21.25 14.50 11.90
N ALA A 278 19.92 14.38 11.92
CA ALA A 278 19.20 14.06 13.15
C ALA A 278 19.59 12.70 13.76
N LEU A 279 19.51 11.61 13.00
CA LEU A 279 19.86 10.28 13.48
C LEU A 279 21.37 10.01 13.52
N ALA A 280 22.16 10.76 12.76
CA ALA A 280 23.62 10.63 12.78
C ALA A 280 24.25 11.28 14.03
N GLU A 281 23.64 12.34 14.56
CA GLU A 281 24.15 13.09 15.72
C GLU A 281 23.64 12.57 17.07
N LEU A 282 22.52 11.85 17.10
CA LEU A 282 21.97 11.26 18.32
C LEU A 282 22.83 10.09 18.81
N ASP A 283 23.06 10.02 20.11
CA ASP A 283 23.78 8.90 20.75
C ASP A 283 22.85 7.68 20.89
N PRO A 284 23.11 6.57 20.17
CA PRO A 284 22.27 5.39 20.23
C PRO A 284 22.27 4.72 21.62
N ALA A 285 23.29 4.96 22.45
CA ALA A 285 23.43 4.33 23.77
C ALA A 285 22.31 4.70 24.77
N GLY A 286 21.55 5.77 24.48
CA GLY A 286 20.37 6.17 25.26
C GLY A 286 19.13 5.32 25.01
N TYR A 287 19.13 4.47 23.99
CA TYR A 287 17.94 3.77 23.50
C TYR A 287 18.12 2.26 23.48
N ALA A 288 17.02 1.56 23.75
CA ALA A 288 16.90 0.12 23.55
C ALA A 288 16.27 -0.23 22.19
N HIS A 289 15.55 0.71 21.57
CA HIS A 289 14.88 0.50 20.29
C HIS A 289 14.81 1.79 19.48
N LEU A 290 15.16 1.71 18.19
CA LEU A 290 14.86 2.73 17.17
C LEU A 290 13.74 2.24 16.26
N ILE A 291 12.63 2.98 16.20
CA ILE A 291 11.50 2.70 15.32
C ILE A 291 11.38 3.84 14.32
N VAL A 292 11.52 3.55 13.03
CA VAL A 292 11.30 4.54 11.97
C VAL A 292 10.05 4.17 11.19
N LEU A 293 9.03 5.00 11.33
CA LEU A 293 7.79 4.93 10.58
C LEU A 293 7.92 5.75 9.30
N ASN A 294 7.39 5.19 8.21
CA ASN A 294 7.31 5.88 6.93
C ASN A 294 8.69 6.38 6.44
N ASP A 295 9.70 5.52 6.50
CA ASP A 295 11.01 5.82 5.92
C ASP A 295 10.82 6.10 4.43
N ARG A 296 11.25 7.27 3.97
CA ARG A 296 10.98 7.80 2.63
C ARG A 296 12.15 7.59 1.69
N PRO A 297 11.90 7.38 0.39
CA PRO A 297 12.96 7.20 -0.57
C PRO A 297 13.76 8.47 -0.74
N GLU A 298 15.09 8.34 -0.68
CA GLU A 298 16.03 9.37 -1.11
C GLU A 298 17.28 8.65 -1.65
N PRO A 299 17.30 8.30 -2.95
CA PRO A 299 18.39 7.52 -3.53
C PRO A 299 19.77 8.18 -3.39
N ALA A 300 19.82 9.52 -3.28
CA ALA A 300 21.10 10.24 -3.20
C ALA A 300 21.85 10.01 -1.88
N ILE A 301 21.19 9.52 -0.83
CA ILE A 301 21.79 9.30 0.50
C ILE A 301 21.75 7.84 0.97
N GLU A 302 21.50 6.89 0.07
CA GLU A 302 21.26 5.50 0.49
C GLU A 302 22.49 4.87 1.17
N ALA A 303 23.70 5.20 0.72
CA ALA A 303 24.93 4.71 1.33
C ALA A 303 25.12 5.26 2.75
N GLU A 304 24.91 6.56 2.96
CA GLU A 304 24.97 7.22 4.26
C GLU A 304 23.89 6.69 5.20
N ARG A 305 22.68 6.47 4.68
CA ARG A 305 21.56 5.90 5.42
C ARG A 305 21.91 4.52 5.98
N LEU A 306 22.44 3.61 5.15
CA LEU A 306 22.87 2.28 5.59
C LEU A 306 24.02 2.35 6.61
N GLN A 307 24.93 3.32 6.48
CA GLN A 307 25.98 3.56 7.49
C GLN A 307 25.40 3.96 8.84
N VAL A 308 24.43 4.87 8.86
CA VAL A 308 23.75 5.31 10.09
C VAL A 308 22.98 4.14 10.70
N ILE A 309 22.21 3.39 9.91
CA ILE A 309 21.52 2.18 10.40
C ILE A 309 22.52 1.17 10.99
N GLY A 310 23.66 0.95 10.33
CA GLY A 310 24.73 0.09 10.82
C GLY A 310 25.33 0.60 12.14
N HIS A 311 25.50 1.92 12.30
CA HIS A 311 25.94 2.54 13.55
C HIS A 311 24.95 2.26 14.68
N TRP A 312 23.66 2.49 14.47
CA TRP A 312 22.61 2.20 15.44
C TRP A 312 22.58 0.71 15.81
N ARG A 313 22.66 -0.19 14.82
CA ARG A 313 22.72 -1.64 15.06
C ARG A 313 23.97 -2.08 15.84
N SER A 314 25.10 -1.40 15.64
CA SER A 314 26.35 -1.72 16.35
C SER A 314 26.32 -1.38 17.85
N ALA A 315 25.34 -0.58 18.28
CA ALA A 315 25.11 -0.24 19.68
C ALA A 315 24.24 -1.26 20.45
N ASP A 316 24.00 -2.45 19.87
CA ASP A 316 23.26 -3.57 20.47
C ASP A 316 21.78 -3.29 20.80
N LEU A 317 21.16 -2.35 20.07
CA LEU A 317 19.73 -2.02 20.15
C LEU A 317 18.93 -2.57 18.97
N CYS A 318 17.62 -2.75 19.14
CA CYS A 318 16.72 -3.17 18.06
C CYS A 318 16.42 -2.00 17.10
N VAL A 319 16.48 -2.24 15.79
CA VAL A 319 16.04 -1.26 14.79
C VAL A 319 14.89 -1.86 14.01
N SER A 320 13.74 -1.19 14.02
CA SER A 320 12.57 -1.56 13.22
C SER A 320 12.25 -0.48 12.21
N LEU A 321 12.13 -0.86 10.94
CA LEU A 321 11.68 0.02 9.86
C LEU A 321 10.30 -0.42 9.40
N LEU A 322 9.36 0.53 9.33
CA LEU A 322 7.99 0.28 8.87
C LEU A 322 7.77 1.07 7.59
N ASN A 323 7.83 0.36 6.47
CA ASN A 323 8.10 0.95 5.18
C ASN A 323 6.98 0.67 4.18
N ARG A 324 6.16 1.70 3.90
CA ARG A 324 5.10 1.67 2.89
C ARG A 324 5.56 2.04 1.47
N HIS A 325 6.79 2.51 1.32
CA HIS A 325 7.28 3.06 0.06
C HIS A 325 8.02 2.01 -0.77
N GLU A 326 7.44 1.61 -1.89
CA GLU A 326 8.03 0.59 -2.78
C GLU A 326 9.46 0.90 -3.20
N ALA A 327 9.78 2.17 -3.49
CA ALA A 327 11.13 2.58 -3.88
C ALA A 327 12.20 2.25 -2.83
N ASN A 328 11.81 2.08 -1.58
CA ASN A 328 12.68 1.69 -0.48
C ASN A 328 12.78 0.18 -0.27
N TRP A 329 12.06 -0.64 -1.04
CA TRP A 329 12.08 -2.09 -0.86
C TRP A 329 13.29 -2.75 -1.53
N ALA A 330 13.97 -2.07 -2.46
CA ALA A 330 15.18 -2.57 -3.11
C ALA A 330 16.33 -2.91 -2.13
N ARG A 331 16.41 -2.19 -1.00
CA ARG A 331 17.40 -2.39 0.07
C ARG A 331 16.99 -3.40 1.14
N LEU A 332 15.80 -4.01 1.05
CA LEU A 332 15.34 -5.00 2.04
C LEU A 332 16.35 -6.12 2.32
N PRO A 333 17.02 -6.72 1.30
CA PRO A 333 18.02 -7.74 1.56
C PRO A 333 19.18 -7.23 2.43
N GLU A 334 19.65 -6.01 2.21
CA GLU A 334 20.74 -5.39 2.96
C GLU A 334 20.32 -5.03 4.39
N LEU A 335 19.11 -4.49 4.56
CA LEU A 335 18.54 -4.19 5.89
C LEU A 335 18.41 -5.47 6.74
N VAL A 336 17.89 -6.54 6.16
CA VAL A 336 17.75 -7.84 6.85
C VAL A 336 19.12 -8.40 7.23
N GLN A 337 20.14 -8.26 6.37
CA GLN A 337 21.52 -8.67 6.68
C GLN A 337 22.14 -7.87 7.84
N LEU A 338 21.77 -6.59 8.00
CA LEU A 338 22.15 -5.75 9.15
C LEU A 338 21.38 -6.11 10.44
N GLY A 339 20.45 -7.07 10.36
CA GLY A 339 19.59 -7.47 11.48
C GLY A 339 18.54 -6.42 11.82
N VAL A 340 18.15 -5.58 10.84
CA VAL A 340 17.01 -4.68 10.97
C VAL A 340 15.73 -5.47 10.80
N GLU A 341 14.76 -5.22 11.66
CA GLU A 341 13.40 -5.74 11.53
C GLU A 341 12.63 -4.87 10.54
N VAL A 342 12.05 -5.45 9.49
CA VAL A 342 11.23 -4.69 8.55
C VAL A 342 9.81 -5.23 8.50
N THR A 343 8.82 -4.36 8.72
CA THR A 343 7.41 -4.71 8.56
C THR A 343 6.92 -4.22 7.20
N LEU A 344 6.37 -5.15 6.41
CA LEU A 344 5.74 -4.91 5.10
C LEU A 344 4.27 -5.35 5.16
N GLY A 345 3.40 -4.69 4.40
CA GLY A 345 1.98 -5.08 4.32
C GLY A 345 1.14 -4.11 3.51
N GLY A 346 -0.16 -4.05 3.81
CA GLY A 346 -1.01 -2.94 3.37
C GLY A 346 -0.80 -1.72 4.26
N ASP A 347 -1.24 -0.54 3.81
CA ASP A 347 -0.98 0.72 4.51
C ASP A 347 -1.52 0.75 5.95
N TRP A 348 -2.49 -0.10 6.25
CA TRP A 348 -3.12 -0.21 7.56
C TRP A 348 -2.26 -0.90 8.63
N ALA A 349 -1.18 -1.61 8.23
CA ALA A 349 -0.44 -2.52 9.09
C ALA A 349 0.94 -2.00 9.55
N TYR A 350 1.31 -0.77 9.17
CA TYR A 350 2.65 -0.18 9.40
C TYR A 350 2.83 0.48 10.77
N PHE A 351 2.47 -0.23 11.84
CA PHE A 351 2.78 0.17 13.22
C PHE A 351 3.59 -0.91 13.93
N TRP A 352 4.38 -0.50 14.92
CA TRP A 352 5.22 -1.40 15.70
C TRP A 352 4.38 -2.23 16.68
N GLY A 353 4.73 -3.52 16.81
CA GLY A 353 4.03 -4.48 17.68
C GLY A 353 2.80 -5.10 17.03
N THR A 354 2.05 -5.91 17.79
CA THR A 354 0.81 -6.58 17.34
C THR A 354 -0.41 -5.74 17.74
N PRO A 355 -1.42 -5.55 16.85
CA PRO A 355 -2.58 -4.75 17.22
C PRO A 355 -3.22 -5.27 18.52
N THR A 356 -3.54 -4.35 19.42
CA THR A 356 -4.02 -4.68 20.78
C THR A 356 -5.52 -4.89 20.85
N ASP A 357 -6.26 -4.30 19.92
CA ASP A 357 -7.72 -4.24 19.91
C ASP A 357 -8.27 -3.88 18.51
N GLN A 358 -9.59 -4.01 18.32
CA GLN A 358 -10.26 -3.64 17.07
C GLN A 358 -10.22 -2.13 16.76
N THR A 359 -10.09 -1.29 17.79
CA THR A 359 -9.95 0.16 17.62
C THR A 359 -8.62 0.49 16.92
N ALA A 360 -7.53 -0.20 17.26
CA ALA A 360 -6.24 -0.05 16.59
C ALA A 360 -6.32 -0.42 15.10
N LEU A 361 -7.05 -1.48 14.76
CA LEU A 361 -7.27 -1.88 13.36
C LEU A 361 -8.13 -0.87 12.60
N THR A 362 -9.14 -0.31 13.26
CA THR A 362 -9.97 0.76 12.68
C THR A 362 -9.12 1.97 12.34
N TRP A 363 -8.27 2.42 13.27
CA TRP A 363 -7.34 3.52 13.04
C TRP A 363 -6.32 3.19 11.94
N GLY A 364 -5.75 1.98 11.92
CA GLY A 364 -4.88 1.53 10.84
C GLY A 364 -5.57 1.63 9.48
N ARG A 365 -6.82 1.17 9.38
CA ARG A 365 -7.63 1.30 8.16
C ARG A 365 -7.87 2.76 7.79
N LEU A 366 -8.23 3.64 8.74
CA LEU A 366 -8.39 5.08 8.47
C LEU A 366 -7.10 5.71 7.94
N ALA A 367 -5.94 5.34 8.49
CA ALA A 367 -4.64 5.81 8.02
C ALA A 367 -4.37 5.40 6.57
N ALA A 368 -4.65 4.14 6.20
CA ALA A 368 -4.52 3.65 4.83
C ALA A 368 -5.45 4.39 3.85
N LEU A 369 -6.63 4.77 4.31
CA LEU A 369 -7.56 5.55 3.50
C LEU A 369 -7.10 7.01 3.36
N CYS A 370 -6.42 7.60 4.35
CA CYS A 370 -5.75 8.90 4.21
C CYS A 370 -4.68 8.90 3.10
N THR A 371 -4.04 7.76 2.84
CA THR A 371 -3.06 7.58 1.75
C THR A 371 -3.69 7.07 0.45
N ARG A 372 -5.02 6.92 0.40
CA ARG A 372 -5.78 6.42 -0.75
C ARG A 372 -5.36 5.01 -1.18
N ASP A 373 -5.10 4.13 -0.20
CA ASP A 373 -4.79 2.72 -0.46
C ASP A 373 -5.99 2.01 -1.12
N PRO A 374 -5.92 1.67 -2.42
CA PRO A 374 -7.03 1.04 -3.14
C PRO A 374 -7.34 -0.36 -2.59
N ALA A 375 -6.39 -1.02 -1.92
CA ALA A 375 -6.60 -2.32 -1.28
C ALA A 375 -7.58 -2.26 -0.09
N GLN A 376 -7.94 -1.07 0.38
CA GLN A 376 -8.90 -0.85 1.46
C GLN A 376 -10.28 -0.35 1.00
N ALA A 377 -10.39 0.12 -0.24
CA ALA A 377 -11.49 0.97 -0.69
C ALA A 377 -12.73 0.22 -1.22
N THR A 378 -12.57 -1.01 -1.72
CA THR A 378 -13.46 -1.52 -2.79
C THR A 378 -14.79 -2.15 -2.37
N ALA A 379 -15.02 -2.49 -1.10
CA ALA A 379 -16.28 -3.14 -0.69
C ALA A 379 -17.02 -2.46 0.48
N ASN A 380 -16.31 -1.73 1.35
CA ASN A 380 -16.83 -1.30 2.66
C ASN A 380 -16.43 0.12 3.08
N PHE A 381 -16.06 1.00 2.14
CA PHE A 381 -15.81 2.40 2.48
C PHE A 381 -17.13 3.09 2.84
N ILE A 382 -17.36 3.28 4.14
CA ILE A 382 -18.62 3.86 4.65
C ILE A 382 -18.49 5.37 4.84
N ALA A 383 -19.59 6.10 4.70
CA ALA A 383 -19.63 7.56 4.86
C ALA A 383 -19.03 8.03 6.20
N ALA A 384 -19.21 7.25 7.28
CA ALA A 384 -18.63 7.56 8.58
C ALA A 384 -17.09 7.54 8.59
N GLU A 385 -16.46 6.61 7.87
CA GLU A 385 -15.00 6.58 7.72
C GLU A 385 -14.52 7.80 6.95
N GLN A 386 -15.21 8.14 5.85
CA GLN A 386 -14.91 9.34 5.07
C GLN A 386 -14.92 10.60 5.93
N THR A 387 -15.95 10.79 6.76
CA THR A 387 -16.05 11.96 7.64
C THR A 387 -14.90 12.01 8.65
N VAL A 388 -14.51 10.87 9.25
CA VAL A 388 -13.35 10.85 10.17
C VAL A 388 -12.05 11.20 9.44
N ILE A 389 -11.84 10.67 8.22
CA ILE A 389 -10.66 10.94 7.40
C ILE A 389 -10.56 12.41 7.03
N GLU A 390 -11.63 13.00 6.51
CA GLU A 390 -11.68 14.43 6.17
C GLU A 390 -11.36 15.30 7.38
N GLY A 391 -11.92 14.94 8.55
CA GLY A 391 -11.62 15.56 9.83
C GLY A 391 -10.17 15.47 10.26
N LEU A 392 -9.59 14.27 10.19
CA LEU A 392 -8.17 14.04 10.50
C LEU A 392 -7.26 14.82 9.54
N LEU A 393 -7.53 14.77 8.24
CA LEU A 393 -6.80 15.52 7.22
C LEU A 393 -6.86 17.02 7.50
N LYS A 394 -8.04 17.56 7.85
CA LYS A 394 -8.22 18.97 8.21
C LYS A 394 -7.32 19.37 9.38
N VAL A 395 -7.35 18.62 10.47
CA VAL A 395 -6.54 18.88 11.67
C VAL A 395 -5.05 18.84 11.34
N VAL A 396 -4.61 17.82 10.62
CA VAL A 396 -3.19 17.65 10.27
C VAL A 396 -2.73 18.78 9.34
N TYR A 397 -3.51 19.10 8.32
CA TYR A 397 -3.14 20.15 7.36
C TYR A 397 -3.13 21.54 7.99
N ASP A 398 -4.10 21.86 8.86
CA ASP A 398 -4.07 23.11 9.63
C ASP A 398 -2.82 23.20 10.51
N ALA A 399 -2.43 22.12 11.17
CA ALA A 399 -1.21 22.07 11.97
C ALA A 399 0.05 22.23 11.10
N THR A 400 0.10 21.59 9.93
CA THR A 400 1.20 21.74 8.97
C THR A 400 1.37 23.19 8.52
N THR A 401 0.27 23.95 8.36
CA THR A 401 0.35 25.38 7.99
C THR A 401 0.89 26.28 9.10
N GLN A 402 0.92 25.80 10.34
CA GLN A 402 1.51 26.49 11.51
C GLN A 402 3.00 26.19 11.69
N ALA A 403 3.68 25.78 10.61
CA ALA A 403 5.07 25.31 10.53
C ALA A 403 5.94 25.62 11.75
N ALA A 404 6.44 24.57 12.40
CA ALA A 404 7.40 24.69 13.48
C ALA A 404 8.82 24.89 12.93
N ASP A 405 9.58 25.79 13.56
CA ASP A 405 10.97 26.08 13.19
C ASP A 405 11.96 25.00 13.65
N ASP A 406 11.55 24.11 14.56
CA ASP A 406 12.41 23.07 15.14
C ASP A 406 11.65 21.78 15.47
N LEU A 407 12.41 20.75 15.85
CA LEU A 407 11.90 19.42 16.22
C LEU A 407 10.93 19.46 17.41
N THR A 408 11.17 20.34 18.39
CA THR A 408 10.34 20.43 19.59
C THR A 408 8.96 20.97 19.23
N GLY A 409 8.88 21.92 18.30
CA GLY A 409 7.63 22.44 17.77
C GLY A 409 6.84 21.39 16.97
N TRP A 410 7.50 20.57 16.14
CA TRP A 410 6.82 19.48 15.42
C TRP A 410 6.26 18.43 16.37
N VAL A 411 6.99 18.06 17.42
CA VAL A 411 6.48 17.16 18.48
C VAL A 411 5.31 17.81 19.23
N ALA A 412 5.39 19.11 19.53
CA ALA A 412 4.31 19.84 20.21
C ALA A 412 3.02 19.91 19.37
N LEU A 413 3.13 19.97 18.03
CA LEU A 413 2.00 19.87 17.11
C LEU A 413 1.45 18.43 17.03
N ALA A 414 2.33 17.42 17.09
CA ALA A 414 1.94 16.02 16.95
C ALA A 414 1.24 15.47 18.19
N GLU A 415 1.77 15.75 19.38
CA GLU A 415 1.28 15.28 20.68
C GLU A 415 -0.25 15.35 20.86
N PRO A 416 -0.92 16.50 20.66
CA PRO A 416 -2.37 16.58 20.85
C PRO A 416 -3.14 15.72 19.84
N ILE A 417 -2.61 15.48 18.64
CA ILE A 417 -3.22 14.60 17.64
C ILE A 417 -3.05 13.14 18.04
N LEU A 418 -1.83 12.74 18.44
CA LEU A 418 -1.53 11.39 18.91
C LEU A 418 -2.41 11.01 20.11
N ALA A 419 -2.51 11.89 21.09
CA ALA A 419 -3.32 11.67 22.29
C ALA A 419 -4.81 11.43 21.97
N ARG A 420 -5.36 12.14 20.97
CA ARG A 420 -6.76 11.93 20.54
C ARG A 420 -6.98 10.62 19.81
N ILE A 421 -6.03 10.21 18.97
CA ILE A 421 -6.07 8.92 18.29
C ILE A 421 -6.00 7.78 19.32
N GLU A 422 -5.08 7.87 20.29
CA GLU A 422 -4.95 6.90 21.39
C GLU A 422 -6.20 6.80 22.26
N ALA A 423 -6.86 7.94 22.49
CA ALA A 423 -8.13 8.03 23.21
C ALA A 423 -9.35 7.61 22.37
N ASN A 424 -9.16 7.25 21.09
CA ASN A 424 -10.23 6.93 20.13
C ASN A 424 -11.26 8.07 19.98
N ASP A 425 -10.83 9.33 20.03
CA ASP A 425 -11.68 10.51 19.95
C ASP A 425 -12.08 10.83 18.49
N ARG A 426 -12.81 9.91 17.86
CA ARG A 426 -13.31 10.07 16.48
C ARG A 426 -14.31 11.22 16.36
N ALA A 427 -15.04 11.53 17.42
CA ALA A 427 -16.01 12.62 17.44
C ALA A 427 -15.34 13.97 17.19
N TYR A 428 -14.18 14.22 17.83
CA TYR A 428 -13.41 15.44 17.57
C TYR A 428 -13.06 15.61 16.09
N PHE A 429 -12.56 14.56 15.43
CA PHE A 429 -12.21 14.65 14.01
C PHE A 429 -13.45 14.86 13.13
N ILE A 430 -14.54 14.14 13.40
CA ILE A 430 -15.82 14.32 12.70
C ILE A 430 -16.27 15.79 12.73
N ASP A 431 -16.13 16.48 13.87
CA ASP A 431 -16.51 17.88 14.01
C ASP A 431 -15.67 18.84 13.14
N GLN A 432 -14.46 18.44 12.72
CA GLN A 432 -13.59 19.24 11.84
C GLN A 432 -13.84 18.98 10.35
N ALA A 433 -14.48 17.86 10.00
CA ALA A 433 -14.65 17.42 8.61
C ALA A 433 -15.34 18.41 7.66
N PRO A 434 -16.41 19.15 8.08
CA PRO A 434 -17.14 20.03 7.16
C PRO A 434 -16.29 21.10 6.46
N ASP A 435 -15.18 21.51 7.08
CA ASP A 435 -14.31 22.57 6.56
C ASP A 435 -13.18 22.03 5.67
N PHE A 436 -12.98 20.71 5.59
CA PHE A 436 -11.88 20.11 4.84
C PHE A 436 -11.95 20.41 3.34
N VAL A 437 -13.10 20.13 2.72
CA VAL A 437 -13.24 20.26 1.26
C VAL A 437 -13.04 21.70 0.81
N ALA A 438 -13.65 22.65 1.53
CA ALA A 438 -13.52 24.07 1.23
C ALA A 438 -12.10 24.60 1.42
N ALA A 439 -11.37 24.09 2.43
CA ALA A 439 -10.02 24.57 2.73
C ALA A 439 -8.94 23.96 1.83
N TYR A 440 -9.06 22.67 1.48
CA TYR A 440 -7.93 21.92 0.91
C TYR A 440 -8.23 21.12 -0.35
N ALA A 441 -9.48 20.65 -0.52
CA ALA A 441 -9.83 19.74 -1.62
C ALA A 441 -10.61 20.42 -2.75
N THR A 442 -10.75 21.74 -2.74
CA THR A 442 -11.32 22.50 -3.87
C THR A 442 -10.18 23.10 -4.68
N PRO A 443 -9.97 22.66 -5.95
CA PRO A 443 -8.92 23.23 -6.76
C PRO A 443 -9.23 24.70 -7.13
N PRO A 444 -8.19 25.55 -7.27
CA PRO A 444 -8.38 26.96 -7.63
C PRO A 444 -8.86 27.15 -9.08
N ASP A 445 -8.45 26.24 -9.96
CA ASP A 445 -8.88 26.15 -11.36
C ASP A 445 -9.78 24.91 -11.52
N PRO A 446 -11.01 25.04 -12.04
CA PRO A 446 -11.87 23.89 -12.32
C PRO A 446 -11.27 22.92 -13.36
N GLY A 447 -10.25 23.35 -14.11
CA GLY A 447 -9.60 22.57 -15.16
C GLY A 447 -10.43 22.47 -16.44
N GLN A 448 -9.79 21.99 -17.50
CA GLN A 448 -10.41 21.75 -18.80
C GLN A 448 -10.56 20.25 -19.04
N VAL A 449 -11.75 19.81 -19.44
CA VAL A 449 -11.98 18.40 -19.79
C VAL A 449 -11.52 18.13 -21.23
N GLU A 450 -10.62 17.17 -21.38
CA GLU A 450 -10.14 16.63 -22.66
C GLU A 450 -10.48 15.14 -22.75
N GLY A 451 -11.70 14.86 -23.24
CA GLY A 451 -12.25 13.50 -23.31
C GLY A 451 -12.49 12.93 -21.91
N ARG A 452 -11.66 11.97 -21.49
CA ARG A 452 -11.70 11.28 -20.19
C ARG A 452 -10.74 11.86 -19.16
N VAL A 453 -10.04 12.95 -19.48
CA VAL A 453 -9.01 13.56 -18.63
C VAL A 453 -9.41 14.99 -18.24
N LEU A 454 -9.21 15.34 -16.97
CA LEU A 454 -9.28 16.71 -16.49
C LEU A 454 -7.87 17.33 -16.47
N CYS A 455 -7.64 18.38 -17.25
CA CYS A 455 -6.35 19.04 -17.38
C CYS A 455 -6.33 20.36 -16.60
N LEU A 456 -5.37 20.49 -15.66
CA LEU A 456 -5.12 21.70 -14.89
C LEU A 456 -3.75 22.28 -15.25
N THR A 457 -3.66 23.60 -15.30
CA THR A 457 -2.43 24.34 -15.66
C THR A 457 -1.76 25.02 -14.46
N GLN A 458 -2.23 24.69 -13.26
CA GLN A 458 -1.78 25.24 -12.00
C GLN A 458 -1.70 24.14 -10.93
N PRO A 459 -0.96 24.37 -9.83
CA PRO A 459 -1.00 23.48 -8.67
C PRO A 459 -2.45 23.28 -8.18
N PRO A 460 -2.89 22.04 -7.90
CA PRO A 460 -4.28 21.77 -7.51
C PRO A 460 -4.70 22.32 -6.15
N SER A 461 -3.76 22.72 -5.29
CA SER A 461 -4.03 23.31 -3.99
C SER A 461 -2.88 24.26 -3.61
N ASN A 462 -3.05 25.05 -2.56
CA ASN A 462 -1.95 25.83 -1.95
C ASN A 462 -1.08 24.97 -1.03
N LEU A 463 -1.57 23.78 -0.64
CA LEU A 463 -0.85 22.82 0.19
C LEU A 463 -0.49 21.58 -0.66
N PRO A 464 0.79 21.28 -0.92
CA PRO A 464 1.23 20.12 -1.71
C PRO A 464 0.63 18.78 -1.27
N GLN A 465 0.50 18.58 0.04
CA GLN A 465 -0.07 17.37 0.63
C GLN A 465 -1.55 17.16 0.23
N ALA A 466 -2.26 18.23 -0.13
CA ALA A 466 -3.67 18.21 -0.52
C ALA A 466 -3.90 18.04 -2.04
N TYR A 467 -2.85 18.04 -2.88
CA TYR A 467 -3.01 18.03 -4.34
C TYR A 467 -3.89 16.88 -4.84
N TYR A 468 -3.65 15.68 -4.32
CA TYR A 468 -4.41 14.50 -4.70
C TYR A 468 -5.89 14.60 -4.35
N TRP A 469 -6.21 15.10 -3.16
CA TRP A 469 -7.60 15.30 -2.72
C TRP A 469 -8.31 16.35 -3.57
N ALA A 470 -7.62 17.42 -3.94
CA ALA A 470 -8.16 18.44 -4.83
C ALA A 470 -8.46 17.90 -6.23
N LEU A 471 -7.54 17.12 -6.80
CA LEU A 471 -7.76 16.47 -8.10
C LEU A 471 -8.88 15.42 -8.06
N GLU A 472 -8.98 14.64 -7.00
CA GLU A 472 -10.06 13.66 -6.83
C GLU A 472 -11.42 14.36 -6.76
N GLN A 473 -11.56 15.40 -5.93
CA GLN A 473 -12.79 16.20 -5.87
C GLN A 473 -13.15 16.82 -7.23
N ALA A 474 -12.15 17.26 -7.99
CA ALA A 474 -12.36 17.78 -9.34
C ALA A 474 -12.92 16.72 -10.29
N ILE A 475 -12.40 15.49 -10.22
CA ILE A 475 -12.93 14.32 -10.94
C ILE A 475 -14.36 14.00 -10.48
N GLU A 476 -14.62 13.96 -9.18
CA GLU A 476 -15.95 13.67 -8.64
C GLU A 476 -16.99 14.70 -9.13
N GLY A 477 -16.60 15.97 -9.26
CA GLY A 477 -17.41 17.05 -9.82
C GLY A 477 -17.84 16.85 -11.29
N GLN A 478 -17.10 16.04 -12.07
CA GLN A 478 -17.49 15.69 -13.46
C GLN A 478 -18.56 14.58 -13.53
N GLY A 479 -18.94 14.03 -12.38
CA GLY A 479 -19.99 13.04 -12.25
C GLY A 479 -19.59 11.63 -12.65
N ARG A 480 -20.56 10.72 -12.49
CA ARG A 480 -20.39 9.28 -12.67
C ARG A 480 -21.28 8.76 -13.79
N THR A 481 -20.84 7.70 -14.46
CA THR A 481 -21.68 6.96 -15.40
C THR A 481 -22.55 5.96 -14.62
N PRO A 482 -23.85 5.79 -14.92
CA PRO A 482 -24.67 4.74 -14.35
C PRO A 482 -24.27 3.37 -14.92
N ALA A 483 -23.19 2.81 -14.38
CA ALA A 483 -22.71 1.46 -14.65
C ALA A 483 -22.74 0.63 -13.36
N ARG A 484 -22.50 -0.68 -13.46
CA ARG A 484 -22.24 -1.52 -12.30
C ARG A 484 -20.84 -1.15 -11.76
N GLY A 485 -20.74 -0.83 -10.46
CA GLY A 485 -19.49 -0.38 -9.82
C GLY A 485 -19.32 1.15 -9.82
N ILE A 486 -18.20 1.62 -9.27
CA ILE A 486 -17.85 3.06 -9.27
C ILE A 486 -17.13 3.40 -10.59
N CYS A 487 -17.79 4.19 -11.45
CA CYS A 487 -17.26 4.63 -12.74
C CYS A 487 -17.43 6.14 -12.92
N PHE A 488 -16.34 6.88 -13.12
CA PHE A 488 -16.34 8.32 -13.37
C PHE A 488 -16.37 8.63 -14.87
N ASN A 489 -17.02 9.73 -15.24
CA ASN A 489 -17.03 10.20 -16.63
C ASN A 489 -15.63 10.64 -17.10
N VAL A 490 -14.90 11.28 -16.18
CA VAL A 490 -13.55 11.80 -16.37
C VAL A 490 -12.68 11.21 -15.26
N PRO A 491 -12.28 9.93 -15.34
CA PRO A 491 -11.63 9.23 -14.23
C PRO A 491 -10.18 9.65 -14.01
N TYR A 492 -9.59 10.46 -14.91
CA TYR A 492 -8.21 10.90 -14.85
C TYR A 492 -8.11 12.40 -14.62
N ALA A 493 -7.08 12.84 -13.92
CA ALA A 493 -6.69 14.24 -13.86
C ALA A 493 -5.19 14.41 -14.05
N VAL A 494 -4.80 15.44 -14.78
CA VAL A 494 -3.43 15.84 -15.07
C VAL A 494 -3.27 17.29 -14.69
N ALA A 495 -2.36 17.60 -13.76
CA ALA A 495 -1.97 18.94 -13.40
C ALA A 495 -0.52 19.19 -13.81
N THR A 496 -0.28 20.35 -14.43
CA THR A 496 1.07 20.79 -14.79
C THR A 496 1.32 22.21 -14.30
N TRP A 497 2.52 22.48 -13.82
CA TRP A 497 2.92 23.84 -13.45
C TRP A 497 4.43 24.05 -13.58
N PRO A 498 4.90 25.29 -13.81
CA PRO A 498 6.33 25.59 -13.86
C PRO A 498 7.02 25.39 -12.50
N ASP A 499 8.22 24.82 -12.51
CA ASP A 499 9.16 24.80 -11.37
C ASP A 499 10.60 25.10 -11.85
N GLY A 500 10.98 26.37 -11.78
CA GLY A 500 12.22 26.87 -12.38
C GLY A 500 12.22 26.69 -13.89
N ASP A 501 13.25 26.02 -14.42
CA ASP A 501 13.38 25.67 -15.86
C ASP A 501 12.66 24.35 -16.22
N ALA A 502 11.98 23.74 -15.25
CA ALA A 502 11.25 22.48 -15.41
C ALA A 502 9.73 22.69 -15.33
N VAL A 503 8.99 21.65 -15.69
CA VAL A 503 7.55 21.52 -15.49
C VAL A 503 7.31 20.35 -14.57
N GLU A 504 6.59 20.59 -13.48
CA GLU A 504 6.06 19.53 -12.64
C GLU A 504 4.79 18.98 -13.29
N LEU A 505 4.73 17.66 -13.39
CA LEU A 505 3.57 16.91 -13.83
C LEU A 505 3.08 16.06 -12.67
N LEU A 506 1.81 16.22 -12.31
CA LEU A 506 1.07 15.31 -11.44
C LEU A 506 -0.09 14.72 -12.20
N ALA A 507 -0.15 13.40 -12.33
CA ALA A 507 -1.26 12.73 -12.98
C ALA A 507 -1.83 11.64 -12.07
N ILE A 508 -3.16 11.55 -12.02
CA ILE A 508 -3.87 10.56 -11.23
C ILE A 508 -4.99 9.90 -12.04
N ASN A 509 -5.34 8.68 -11.69
CA ASN A 509 -6.71 8.20 -11.85
C ASN A 509 -7.39 8.21 -10.49
N HIS A 510 -8.72 8.34 -10.49
CA HIS A 510 -9.49 8.25 -9.27
C HIS A 510 -9.29 6.86 -8.64
N TRP A 511 -8.77 6.80 -7.41
CA TRP A 511 -8.36 5.56 -6.74
C TRP A 511 -9.50 4.55 -6.50
N ARG A 512 -10.75 5.02 -6.49
CA ARG A 512 -11.98 4.20 -6.42
C ARG A 512 -12.59 3.84 -7.77
N ASP A 513 -12.05 4.30 -8.90
CA ASP A 513 -12.62 3.93 -10.21
C ASP A 513 -12.21 2.49 -10.54
N GLU A 514 -13.20 1.61 -10.65
CA GLU A 514 -12.97 0.18 -10.92
C GLU A 514 -12.60 -0.09 -12.38
N THR A 515 -12.73 0.89 -13.26
CA THR A 515 -12.62 0.76 -14.71
C THR A 515 -11.51 1.58 -15.33
N ALA A 516 -10.90 2.48 -14.57
CA ALA A 516 -9.71 3.21 -14.99
C ALA A 516 -8.52 2.27 -15.06
N THR A 517 -7.79 2.34 -16.17
CA THR A 517 -6.45 1.75 -16.23
C THR A 517 -5.56 2.56 -15.30
N PRO A 518 -4.77 1.94 -14.42
CA PRO A 518 -3.88 2.69 -13.55
C PRO A 518 -2.98 3.67 -14.32
N ILE A 519 -2.93 4.92 -13.88
CA ILE A 519 -2.24 6.02 -14.59
C ILE A 519 -0.77 5.70 -14.84
N ARG A 520 -0.12 4.93 -13.97
CA ARG A 520 1.29 4.52 -14.14
C ARG A 520 1.50 3.62 -15.35
N LEU A 521 0.53 2.77 -15.70
CA LEU A 521 0.59 1.92 -16.89
C LEU A 521 0.38 2.71 -18.19
N LEU A 522 -0.21 3.91 -18.09
CA LEU A 522 -0.45 4.81 -19.21
C LEU A 522 0.72 5.80 -19.41
N TYR A 523 1.69 5.83 -18.49
CA TYR A 523 2.83 6.73 -18.59
C TYR A 523 3.77 6.31 -19.73
N PRO A 524 4.13 7.22 -20.66
CA PRO A 524 5.01 6.91 -21.78
C PRO A 524 6.48 6.88 -21.33
N THR A 525 6.92 5.74 -20.80
CA THR A 525 8.28 5.54 -20.25
C THR A 525 9.41 5.74 -21.27
N ASP A 526 9.11 5.70 -22.57
CA ASP A 526 10.04 5.99 -23.66
C ASP A 526 10.22 7.50 -23.92
N LEU A 527 9.26 8.31 -23.49
CA LEU A 527 9.24 9.76 -23.74
C LEU A 527 9.66 10.60 -22.53
N GLY A 528 9.67 10.01 -21.33
CA GLY A 528 9.91 10.72 -20.08
C GLY A 528 10.74 9.93 -19.07
N PRO A 529 11.33 10.59 -18.06
CA PRO A 529 12.01 9.89 -16.98
C PRO A 529 11.02 9.02 -16.19
N PRO A 530 11.50 7.97 -15.49
CA PRO A 530 10.64 7.15 -14.66
C PRO A 530 9.86 7.99 -13.63
N PRO A 531 8.53 7.82 -13.52
CA PRO A 531 7.73 8.58 -12.59
C PRO A 531 7.89 8.09 -11.15
N GLU A 532 7.77 9.03 -10.21
CA GLU A 532 7.55 8.74 -8.80
C GLU A 532 6.06 8.48 -8.52
N GLY A 533 5.75 7.86 -7.38
CA GLY A 533 4.37 7.60 -6.94
C GLY A 533 3.97 6.13 -7.02
N ASN A 534 2.68 5.86 -7.12
CA ASN A 534 2.08 4.53 -7.15
C ASN A 534 1.31 4.29 -8.47
N GLU A 535 0.50 3.24 -8.53
CA GLU A 535 -0.23 2.89 -9.76
C GLU A 535 -1.33 3.90 -10.12
N ASN A 536 -1.92 4.55 -9.11
CA ASN A 536 -3.03 5.49 -9.29
C ASN A 536 -2.60 6.96 -9.31
N ALA A 537 -1.33 7.22 -9.05
CA ALA A 537 -0.78 8.56 -8.93
C ALA A 537 0.68 8.58 -9.32
N ILE A 538 1.03 9.39 -10.30
CA ILE A 538 2.41 9.60 -10.73
C ILE A 538 2.80 11.07 -10.63
N ARG A 539 4.05 11.32 -10.27
CA ARG A 539 4.68 12.64 -10.28
C ARG A 539 5.97 12.60 -11.07
N VAL A 540 6.18 13.59 -11.92
CA VAL A 540 7.36 13.68 -12.78
C VAL A 540 7.81 15.12 -12.92
N ARG A 541 9.12 15.36 -12.82
CA ARG A 541 9.75 16.61 -13.22
C ARG A 541 10.28 16.49 -14.65
N LEU A 542 9.83 17.37 -15.54
CA LEU A 542 10.12 17.32 -16.97
C LEU A 542 10.83 18.60 -17.42
N ALA A 543 11.71 18.52 -18.41
CA ALA A 543 12.15 19.72 -19.11
C ALA A 543 10.96 20.35 -19.86
N ALA A 544 10.92 21.67 -19.98
CA ALA A 544 9.78 22.36 -20.60
C ALA A 544 9.46 21.86 -22.03
N GLU A 545 10.47 21.61 -22.85
CA GLU A 545 10.30 21.08 -24.22
C GLU A 545 9.78 19.64 -24.25
N GLN A 546 10.11 18.84 -23.23
CA GLN A 546 9.69 17.44 -23.10
C GLN A 546 8.26 17.32 -22.54
N ALA A 547 7.86 18.27 -21.70
CA ALA A 547 6.58 18.26 -21.00
C ALA A 547 5.39 18.19 -21.97
N GLU A 548 5.39 18.99 -23.04
CA GLU A 548 4.30 18.99 -24.03
C GLU A 548 4.12 17.61 -24.69
N THR A 549 5.23 16.95 -25.04
CA THR A 549 5.22 15.64 -25.70
C THR A 549 4.73 14.54 -24.74
N VAL A 550 5.26 14.51 -23.51
CA VAL A 550 4.89 13.51 -22.49
C VAL A 550 3.44 13.67 -22.06
N VAL A 551 2.99 14.90 -21.80
CA VAL A 551 1.60 15.19 -21.39
C VAL A 551 0.63 14.84 -22.50
N GLY A 552 0.92 15.24 -23.75
CA GLY A 552 0.07 14.90 -24.90
C GLY A 552 -0.07 13.39 -25.11
N ALA A 553 1.04 12.64 -24.99
CA ALA A 553 1.02 11.18 -25.09
C ALA A 553 0.23 10.53 -23.94
N LEU A 554 0.40 11.01 -22.71
CA LEU A 554 -0.33 10.51 -21.55
C LEU A 554 -1.85 10.78 -21.67
N VAL A 555 -2.24 12.00 -22.06
CA VAL A 555 -3.66 12.34 -22.29
C VAL A 555 -4.27 11.50 -23.40
N ALA A 556 -3.51 11.25 -24.48
CA ALA A 556 -3.95 10.36 -25.54
C ALA A 556 -4.15 8.92 -25.06
N ALA A 557 -3.23 8.39 -24.23
CA ALA A 557 -3.33 7.06 -23.64
C ALA A 557 -4.54 6.93 -22.69
N CYS A 558 -4.81 7.94 -21.86
CA CYS A 558 -5.99 7.97 -20.98
C CYS A 558 -7.33 8.01 -21.72
N ASN A 559 -7.34 8.52 -22.95
CA ASN A 559 -8.53 8.64 -23.80
C ASN A 559 -8.85 7.38 -24.61
N GLN A 560 -7.91 6.44 -24.70
CA GLN A 560 -8.13 5.12 -25.32
C GLN A 560 -8.96 4.22 -24.39
#